data_AF-A0A5N6XZ03-F1
#
_entry.id   AF-A0A5N6XZ03-F1
#
_cell.length_a   1.000
_cell.length_b   1.000
_cell.length_c   1.000
_cell.angle_alpha   90.00
_cell.angle_beta   90.00
_cell.angle_gamma   90.00
#
_symmetry.space_group_name_H-M   'P 1'
#
loop_
_entity.id
_entity.type
_entity.pdbx_description
1 polymer ?
#
loop_
_entity_poly.entity_id
_entity_poly.type
_entity_poly.pdbx_seq_one_letter_code
_entity_poly.pdbx_strand_id
1 'polypeptide(L)'
;MSAMHSKVRHHCISQSSLTHPEVWSERIPFLRSIERTFYRSKFRSWLGIPSGVIMSPSTETDSESSPRPSFEIEKQNLLEQGLLKRESKRRPLFSHIGTLYIVNGFLIFMVIVLARELWKKPQDPSLQVYSPANDVVEYIPQQHFRAALFNQTEYMGFPTDETDKLWSDLYNFGISTITEDEAKKLHTPTIPIFGTKKYLIQLDVWHELHCLNDLRKTLYPERYTMDSLDSLKFPNGTINRDTDMFRHWDHCIDSIRQALMCHADVSPIPFHINVPARKGIFPRLATTHTCRNFTKIQEWARERFAGEWRVELEPEEAQYVIDTAGFSQDPEEDIQFLYDLFPGDKFFKYWREHPYNGGDGL
;
A
#
# COMPACT_ATOMS: atom_id res chain seq x y z
N MET A 1 16.12 55.70 18.81
CA MET A 1 15.22 55.95 17.67
C MET A 1 16.02 55.88 16.39
N SER A 2 15.92 54.79 15.63
CA SER A 2 15.64 54.80 14.18
C SER A 2 15.78 53.38 13.63
N ALA A 3 14.75 52.97 12.89
CA ALA A 3 14.59 51.68 12.26
C ALA A 3 15.30 51.62 10.91
N MET A 4 15.77 50.44 10.51
CA MET A 4 15.99 50.11 9.10
C MET A 4 15.52 48.68 8.84
N HIS A 5 14.34 48.58 8.23
CA HIS A 5 13.76 47.36 7.69
C HIS A 5 14.51 46.94 6.42
N SER A 6 15.10 45.75 6.42
CA SER A 6 15.55 45.08 5.19
C SER A 6 14.43 44.20 4.64
N LYS A 7 14.04 44.45 3.39
CA LYS A 7 13.05 43.67 2.62
C LYS A 7 13.71 42.41 2.06
N VAL A 8 13.21 41.25 2.47
CA VAL A 8 13.48 39.96 1.80
C VAL A 8 12.71 39.92 0.48
N ARG A 9 13.41 39.74 -0.66
CA ARG A 9 12.79 39.45 -1.96
C ARG A 9 12.62 37.95 -2.09
N HIS A 10 11.37 37.49 -2.25
CA HIS A 10 11.07 36.14 -2.71
C HIS A 10 11.27 36.07 -4.24
N HIS A 11 12.19 35.23 -4.71
CA HIS A 11 12.21 34.77 -6.09
C HIS A 11 11.28 33.56 -6.21
N CYS A 12 10.20 33.71 -6.98
CA CYS A 12 9.44 32.59 -7.52
C CYS A 12 9.97 32.29 -8.93
N ILE A 13 10.09 31.00 -9.22
CA ILE A 13 10.54 30.40 -10.46
C ILE A 13 9.64 30.83 -11.63
N SER A 14 10.25 31.23 -12.73
CA SER A 14 9.61 31.54 -14.00
C SER A 14 9.12 30.25 -14.68
N GLN A 15 7.82 30.14 -14.93
CA GLN A 15 7.31 29.24 -15.96
C GLN A 15 7.52 29.89 -17.33
N SER A 16 8.23 29.21 -18.23
CA SER A 16 8.24 29.54 -19.64
C SER A 16 7.26 28.64 -20.38
N SER A 17 6.45 29.31 -21.18
CA SER A 17 5.38 28.84 -22.05
C SER A 17 5.89 28.12 -23.29
N LEU A 18 5.28 27.00 -23.65
CA LEU A 18 5.21 26.55 -25.05
C LEU A 18 3.79 26.03 -25.35
N THR A 19 3.27 26.52 -26.46
CA THR A 19 1.91 26.32 -26.98
C THR A 19 1.92 25.53 -28.29
N HIS A 20 0.96 24.60 -28.43
CA HIS A 20 0.31 24.04 -29.64
C HIS A 20 1.07 23.02 -30.53
N PRO A 21 0.38 22.20 -31.38
CA PRO A 21 -1.02 21.71 -31.37
C PRO A 21 -1.23 20.20 -31.72
N GLU A 22 -2.46 19.72 -31.47
CA GLU A 22 -3.30 18.72 -32.18
C GLU A 22 -2.78 17.37 -32.75
N VAL A 23 -3.78 16.46 -32.89
CA VAL A 23 -3.81 15.12 -33.54
C VAL A 23 -3.22 13.99 -32.67
N TRP A 24 -3.95 12.98 -32.17
CA TRP A 24 -4.94 12.11 -32.82
C TRP A 24 -5.99 11.58 -31.83
N SER A 25 -7.26 11.68 -32.23
CA SER A 25 -8.33 10.78 -31.82
C SER A 25 -8.23 9.47 -32.60
N GLU A 26 -8.30 8.31 -31.95
CA GLU A 26 -9.12 7.15 -32.34
C GLU A 26 -8.82 5.87 -31.54
N ARG A 27 -9.91 5.21 -31.08
CA ARG A 27 -10.07 3.79 -30.63
C ARG A 27 -9.54 3.50 -29.21
N ILE A 28 -10.32 2.98 -28.25
CA ILE A 28 -11.28 1.86 -28.31
C ILE A 28 -12.48 2.11 -27.36
N PRO A 29 -13.73 1.82 -27.77
CA PRO A 29 -14.92 1.88 -26.94
C PRO A 29 -15.26 0.51 -26.31
N PHE A 30 -15.22 0.42 -24.99
CA PHE A 30 -15.92 -0.63 -24.23
C PHE A 30 -16.44 0.04 -22.96
N LEU A 31 -17.70 -0.22 -22.58
CA LEU A 31 -18.45 0.40 -21.47
C LEU A 31 -19.33 1.63 -21.78
N ARG A 32 -20.04 1.63 -22.93
CA ARG A 32 -21.36 2.30 -23.03
C ARG A 32 -22.31 1.48 -23.92
N SER A 33 -22.76 0.32 -23.44
CA SER A 33 -23.85 -0.44 -24.08
C SER A 33 -24.52 -1.47 -23.14
N ILE A 34 -24.73 -1.16 -21.86
CA ILE A 34 -25.67 -1.91 -21.00
C ILE A 34 -26.43 -0.93 -20.11
N GLU A 35 -27.00 0.11 -20.71
CA GLU A 35 -28.14 0.83 -20.13
C GLU A 35 -29.01 1.27 -21.31
N ARG A 36 -30.30 0.91 -21.29
CA ARG A 36 -31.34 1.16 -22.31
C ARG A 36 -31.62 0.08 -23.34
N THR A 37 -31.84 -1.16 -22.91
CA THR A 37 -32.82 -2.05 -23.57
C THR A 37 -33.21 -3.18 -22.62
N PHE A 38 -34.20 -2.98 -21.75
CA PHE A 38 -35.07 -4.04 -21.20
C PHE A 38 -36.13 -3.39 -20.27
N TYR A 39 -36.96 -2.51 -20.83
CA TYR A 39 -38.19 -2.06 -20.18
C TYR A 39 -39.28 -1.86 -21.23
N ARG A 40 -39.81 -2.97 -21.73
CA ARG A 40 -41.15 -3.14 -22.33
C ARG A 40 -41.24 -4.54 -22.94
N SER A 41 -42.38 -5.19 -22.72
CA SER A 41 -42.80 -6.45 -23.35
C SER A 41 -42.26 -7.75 -22.73
N LYS A 42 -42.83 -8.13 -21.57
CA LYS A 42 -43.32 -9.50 -21.29
C LYS A 42 -43.95 -9.55 -19.89
N PHE A 43 -45.13 -8.96 -19.78
CA PHE A 43 -46.03 -9.14 -18.64
C PHE A 43 -47.45 -9.29 -19.19
N ARG A 44 -47.73 -10.44 -19.81
CA ARG A 44 -49.07 -10.94 -20.17
C ARG A 44 -48.95 -12.35 -20.79
N SER A 45 -48.74 -13.34 -19.94
CA SER A 45 -49.06 -14.76 -20.27
C SER A 45 -49.40 -15.57 -19.02
N TRP A 46 -50.05 -14.91 -18.07
CA TRP A 46 -50.75 -15.53 -16.95
C TRP A 46 -52.13 -14.87 -16.93
N LEU A 47 -53.18 -15.66 -16.70
CA LEU A 47 -54.60 -15.40 -17.00
C LEU A 47 -55.03 -15.95 -18.38
N GLY A 48 -55.04 -17.28 -18.47
CA GLY A 48 -55.81 -18.01 -19.47
C GLY A 48 -57.31 -17.79 -19.24
N ILE A 49 -57.91 -16.96 -20.08
CA ILE A 49 -59.35 -16.71 -20.13
C ILE A 49 -59.80 -17.07 -21.56
N PRO A 50 -60.74 -18.01 -21.74
CA PRO A 50 -61.14 -18.47 -23.07
C PRO A 50 -62.12 -17.51 -23.75
N SER A 51 -61.98 -17.39 -25.07
CA SER A 51 -62.85 -16.60 -25.95
C SER A 51 -64.24 -17.24 -26.06
N GLY A 52 -65.27 -16.52 -25.63
CA GLY A 52 -66.68 -16.90 -25.77
C GLY A 52 -67.28 -16.42 -27.09
N VAL A 53 -67.95 -17.34 -27.78
CA VAL A 53 -68.78 -17.14 -28.97
C VAL A 53 -70.19 -16.66 -28.54
N ILE A 54 -70.79 -15.79 -29.34
CA ILE A 54 -72.17 -15.29 -29.20
C ILE A 54 -73.12 -16.20 -29.97
N MET A 55 -74.22 -16.65 -29.35
CA MET A 55 -75.57 -16.70 -29.96
C MET A 55 -76.66 -17.05 -28.93
N SER A 56 -77.88 -16.63 -29.28
CA SER A 56 -78.99 -16.22 -28.42
C SER A 56 -80.09 -17.31 -28.25
N PRO A 57 -81.36 -17.03 -27.83
CA PRO A 57 -81.98 -17.64 -26.64
C PRO A 57 -83.28 -18.46 -26.91
N SER A 58 -83.76 -19.21 -25.90
CA SER A 58 -85.16 -19.69 -25.78
C SER A 58 -85.33 -20.44 -24.44
N THR A 59 -86.00 -19.87 -23.43
CA THR A 59 -87.43 -20.02 -23.02
C THR A 59 -87.81 -21.36 -22.38
N GLU A 60 -88.34 -21.26 -21.14
CA GLU A 60 -89.53 -21.96 -20.56
C GLU A 60 -89.57 -23.51 -20.57
N THR A 61 -90.15 -24.26 -19.64
CA THR A 61 -90.66 -24.17 -18.25
C THR A 61 -90.97 -25.63 -17.86
N ASP A 62 -91.02 -25.89 -16.56
CA ASP A 62 -91.89 -26.87 -15.87
C ASP A 62 -91.67 -28.41 -15.91
N SER A 63 -91.76 -28.92 -14.67
CA SER A 63 -92.46 -30.15 -14.23
C SER A 63 -91.77 -31.51 -14.38
N GLU A 64 -91.02 -31.85 -13.33
CA GLU A 64 -91.36 -32.83 -12.28
C GLU A 64 -92.13 -34.15 -12.61
N SER A 65 -91.64 -35.21 -11.94
CA SER A 65 -92.24 -36.53 -11.63
C SER A 65 -91.99 -37.66 -12.65
N SER A 66 -91.54 -38.89 -12.32
CA SER A 66 -91.14 -39.63 -11.10
C SER A 66 -90.62 -41.03 -11.60
N PRO A 67 -90.26 -42.04 -10.77
CA PRO A 67 -89.07 -42.17 -9.94
C PRO A 67 -88.20 -43.43 -10.21
N ARG A 68 -86.88 -43.26 -10.03
CA ARG A 68 -85.85 -44.21 -9.51
C ARG A 68 -85.53 -45.49 -10.29
N PRO A 69 -84.24 -45.66 -10.67
CA PRO A 69 -83.23 -46.11 -9.70
C PRO A 69 -82.08 -45.11 -9.47
N SER A 70 -82.21 -43.86 -9.95
CA SER A 70 -81.09 -42.91 -9.96
C SER A 70 -80.52 -42.60 -8.59
N PHE A 71 -81.31 -42.57 -7.51
CA PHE A 71 -80.78 -42.14 -6.20
C PHE A 71 -79.77 -43.13 -5.59
N GLU A 72 -79.96 -44.45 -5.75
CA GLU A 72 -78.97 -45.40 -5.23
C GLU A 72 -77.74 -45.49 -6.12
N ILE A 73 -77.91 -45.37 -7.43
CA ILE A 73 -76.79 -45.30 -8.39
C ILE A 73 -76.02 -44.00 -8.21
N GLU A 74 -76.69 -42.88 -7.98
CA GLU A 74 -76.10 -41.57 -7.72
C GLU A 74 -75.44 -41.54 -6.34
N LYS A 75 -76.01 -42.19 -5.32
CA LYS A 75 -75.37 -42.35 -4.01
C LYS A 75 -74.15 -43.25 -4.07
N GLN A 76 -74.20 -44.36 -4.82
CA GLN A 76 -73.03 -45.21 -5.07
C GLN A 76 -71.98 -44.47 -5.88
N ASN A 77 -72.36 -43.75 -6.94
CA ASN A 77 -71.46 -42.93 -7.73
C ASN A 77 -70.88 -41.76 -6.92
N LEU A 78 -71.62 -41.15 -5.99
CA LEU A 78 -71.13 -40.09 -5.11
C LEU A 78 -70.22 -40.64 -4.01
N LEU A 79 -70.47 -41.86 -3.52
CA LEU A 79 -69.59 -42.56 -2.61
C LEU A 79 -68.32 -43.03 -3.32
N GLU A 80 -68.42 -43.53 -4.55
CA GLU A 80 -67.31 -44.00 -5.37
C GLU A 80 -66.49 -42.82 -5.90
N GLN A 81 -67.12 -41.74 -6.37
CA GLN A 81 -66.46 -40.46 -6.66
C GLN A 81 -65.90 -39.83 -5.39
N GLY A 82 -66.56 -39.96 -4.25
CA GLY A 82 -66.09 -39.46 -2.95
C GLY A 82 -64.88 -40.24 -2.41
N LEU A 83 -64.81 -41.54 -2.66
CA LEU A 83 -63.73 -42.44 -2.26
C LEU A 83 -62.54 -42.36 -3.23
N LEU A 84 -62.78 -42.29 -4.55
CA LEU A 84 -61.75 -42.07 -5.57
C LEU A 84 -61.17 -40.65 -5.51
N LYS A 85 -61.96 -39.64 -5.16
CA LYS A 85 -61.45 -38.27 -4.90
C LYS A 85 -60.75 -38.15 -3.54
N ARG A 86 -60.89 -39.16 -2.68
CA ARG A 86 -60.18 -39.33 -1.40
C ARG A 86 -58.95 -40.23 -1.52
N GLU A 87 -58.51 -40.59 -2.72
CA GLU A 87 -57.08 -40.82 -2.94
C GLU A 87 -56.36 -39.47 -2.94
N SER A 88 -56.19 -38.94 -1.73
CA SER A 88 -55.03 -38.18 -1.29
C SER A 88 -54.19 -37.58 -2.44
N LYS A 89 -54.63 -36.41 -2.92
CA LYS A 89 -53.78 -35.37 -3.51
C LYS A 89 -52.77 -34.85 -2.46
N ARG A 90 -52.09 -35.72 -1.71
CA ARG A 90 -51.00 -35.39 -0.79
C ARG A 90 -49.70 -35.26 -1.58
N ARG A 91 -49.59 -34.26 -2.45
CA ARG A 91 -48.29 -33.68 -2.85
C ARG A 91 -48.53 -32.19 -3.20
N PRO A 92 -47.74 -31.20 -2.69
CA PRO A 92 -46.56 -31.36 -1.84
C PRO A 92 -46.39 -30.21 -0.81
N LEU A 93 -47.14 -30.20 0.29
CA LEU A 93 -46.87 -29.27 1.41
C LEU A 93 -45.42 -29.44 1.92
N PHE A 94 -44.93 -30.69 1.94
CA PHE A 94 -43.52 -31.03 2.19
C PHE A 94 -42.54 -30.46 1.16
N SER A 95 -42.93 -30.24 -0.10
CA SER A 95 -42.05 -29.59 -1.10
C SER A 95 -41.97 -28.09 -0.89
N HIS A 96 -43.05 -27.41 -0.51
CA HIS A 96 -42.99 -25.98 -0.22
C HIS A 96 -42.19 -25.70 1.05
N ILE A 97 -42.34 -26.54 2.07
CA ILE A 97 -41.52 -26.50 3.29
C ILE A 97 -40.06 -26.80 2.97
N GLY A 98 -39.78 -27.80 2.12
CA GLY A 98 -38.42 -28.11 1.65
C GLY A 98 -37.79 -26.96 0.86
N THR A 99 -38.52 -26.36 -0.09
CA THR A 99 -38.07 -25.17 -0.83
C THR A 99 -37.81 -23.99 0.11
N LEU A 100 -38.66 -23.77 1.11
CA LEU A 100 -38.44 -22.73 2.11
C LEU A 100 -37.16 -22.96 2.91
N TYR A 101 -36.89 -24.18 3.37
CA TYR A 101 -35.64 -24.49 4.07
C TYR A 101 -34.40 -24.37 3.18
N ILE A 102 -34.49 -24.76 1.90
CA ILE A 102 -33.38 -24.58 0.94
C ILE A 102 -33.10 -23.10 0.71
N VAL A 103 -34.13 -22.28 0.50
CA VAL A 103 -33.98 -20.83 0.30
C VAL A 103 -33.42 -20.17 1.55
N ASN A 104 -33.94 -20.48 2.74
CA ASN A 104 -33.41 -19.94 4.00
C ASN A 104 -31.97 -20.42 4.26
N GLY A 105 -31.66 -21.69 3.99
CA GLY A 105 -30.30 -22.22 4.09
C GLY A 105 -29.33 -21.52 3.15
N PHE A 106 -29.73 -21.26 1.91
CA PHE A 106 -28.95 -20.50 0.96
C PHE A 106 -28.77 -19.04 1.40
N LEU A 107 -29.82 -18.39 1.90
CA LEU A 107 -29.73 -17.02 2.42
C LEU A 107 -28.79 -16.94 3.64
N ILE A 108 -28.87 -17.88 4.59
CA ILE A 108 -27.97 -17.95 5.74
C ILE A 108 -26.53 -18.18 5.28
N PHE A 109 -26.31 -19.09 4.33
CA PHE A 109 -24.99 -19.32 3.74
C PHE A 109 -24.43 -18.04 3.09
N MET A 110 -25.24 -17.33 2.31
CA MET A 110 -24.85 -16.04 1.71
C MET A 110 -24.53 -14.99 2.78
N VAL A 111 -25.31 -14.91 3.86
CA VAL A 111 -25.03 -14.03 4.99
C VAL A 111 -23.72 -14.41 5.67
N ILE A 112 -23.42 -15.69 5.86
CA ILE A 112 -22.14 -16.15 6.45
C ILE A 112 -20.96 -15.80 5.54
N VAL A 113 -21.09 -15.98 4.23
CA VAL A 113 -20.05 -15.61 3.26
C VAL A 113 -19.84 -14.10 3.27
N LEU A 114 -20.90 -13.31 3.20
CA LEU A 114 -20.82 -11.85 3.27
C LEU A 114 -20.25 -11.38 4.60
N ALA A 115 -20.66 -11.96 5.72
CA ALA A 115 -20.12 -11.66 7.04
C ALA A 115 -18.62 -12.00 7.11
N ARG A 116 -18.19 -13.12 6.52
CA ARG A 116 -16.76 -13.47 6.40
C ARG A 116 -15.98 -12.46 5.58
N GLU A 117 -16.50 -12.05 4.42
CA GLU A 117 -15.84 -11.06 3.56
C GLU A 117 -15.80 -9.67 4.23
N LEU A 118 -16.86 -9.28 4.95
CA LEU A 118 -16.92 -8.03 5.71
C LEU A 118 -16.07 -8.05 6.99
N TRP A 119 -15.81 -9.23 7.56
CA TRP A 119 -14.92 -9.41 8.72
C TRP A 119 -13.46 -9.64 8.36
N LYS A 120 -13.12 -9.84 7.07
CA LYS A 120 -11.72 -9.77 6.66
C LYS A 120 -11.23 -8.37 7.00
N LYS A 121 -10.28 -8.29 7.95
CA LYS A 121 -9.57 -7.03 8.20
C LYS A 121 -8.99 -6.57 6.86
N PRO A 122 -9.14 -5.29 6.49
CA PRO A 122 -8.47 -4.75 5.32
C PRO A 122 -6.99 -5.10 5.42
N GLN A 123 -6.49 -5.87 4.46
CA GLN A 123 -5.08 -6.19 4.41
C GLN A 123 -4.37 -5.01 3.76
N ASP A 124 -3.36 -4.48 4.45
CA ASP A 124 -2.56 -3.40 3.92
C ASP A 124 -1.74 -3.92 2.72
N PRO A 125 -2.03 -3.47 1.49
CA PRO A 125 -1.33 -3.95 0.30
C PRO A 125 0.16 -3.56 0.29
N SER A 126 0.58 -2.61 1.13
CA SER A 126 1.99 -2.22 1.28
C SER A 126 2.83 -3.22 2.10
N LEU A 127 2.20 -4.22 2.73
CA LEU A 127 2.87 -5.25 3.56
C LEU A 127 3.04 -6.60 2.84
N GLN A 128 3.00 -6.61 1.50
CA GLN A 128 3.19 -7.83 0.69
C GLN A 128 4.63 -8.32 0.69
N VAL A 129 5.60 -7.40 0.79
CA VAL A 129 7.00 -7.75 1.04
C VAL A 129 7.13 -8.08 2.52
N TYR A 130 7.72 -9.23 2.83
CA TYR A 130 7.90 -9.65 4.21
C TYR A 130 8.88 -8.71 4.93
N SER A 131 8.43 -8.18 6.07
CA SER A 131 9.29 -7.57 7.08
C SER A 131 8.93 -8.17 8.45
N PRO A 132 9.92 -8.41 9.32
CA PRO A 132 9.67 -8.88 10.68
C PRO A 132 8.97 -7.84 11.57
N ALA A 133 8.77 -6.62 11.08
CA ALA A 133 7.97 -5.57 11.72
C ALA A 133 6.52 -5.46 11.18
N ASN A 134 6.10 -6.31 10.24
CA ASN A 134 4.77 -6.21 9.61
C ASN A 134 3.61 -6.34 10.61
N ASP A 135 3.80 -7.06 11.71
CA ASP A 135 2.78 -7.33 12.73
C ASP A 135 2.51 -6.12 13.65
N VAL A 136 3.47 -5.21 13.79
CA VAL A 136 3.32 -3.98 14.60
C VAL A 136 2.82 -2.78 13.78
N VAL A 137 2.59 -2.95 12.48
CA VAL A 137 2.09 -1.87 11.63
C VAL A 137 0.65 -1.54 11.99
N GLU A 138 0.47 -0.35 12.55
CA GLU A 138 -0.82 0.27 12.82
C GLU A 138 -0.90 1.63 12.13
N TYR A 139 -2.11 2.14 11.88
CA TYR A 139 -2.32 3.43 11.23
C TYR A 139 -3.00 4.43 12.16
N ILE A 140 -2.50 5.66 12.12
CA ILE A 140 -3.15 6.86 12.64
C ILE A 140 -3.91 7.49 11.46
N PRO A 141 -5.25 7.35 11.40
CA PRO A 141 -6.02 7.76 10.22
C PRO A 141 -6.02 9.29 10.02
N GLN A 142 -5.88 10.05 11.10
CA GLN A 142 -5.87 11.51 11.08
C GLN A 142 -4.69 12.04 11.87
N GLN A 143 -3.56 12.23 11.19
CA GLN A 143 -2.39 12.92 11.70
C GLN A 143 -2.34 14.32 11.10
N HIS A 144 -2.52 15.34 11.94
CA HIS A 144 -2.42 16.73 11.51
C HIS A 144 -0.97 17.19 11.49
N PHE A 145 -0.48 17.62 10.33
CA PHE A 145 0.89 18.13 10.20
C PHE A 145 0.96 19.60 10.61
N ARG A 146 2.10 20.00 11.17
CA ARG A 146 2.38 21.41 11.49
C ARG A 146 3.05 22.05 10.28
N ALA A 147 2.49 23.15 9.77
CA ALA A 147 3.07 23.86 8.60
C ALA A 147 4.47 24.44 8.87
N ALA A 148 4.74 24.83 10.12
CA ALA A 148 6.03 25.28 10.65
C ALA A 148 6.83 26.34 9.87
N LEU A 149 6.20 27.11 8.96
CA LEU A 149 6.87 28.15 8.17
C LEU A 149 7.36 29.36 8.99
N PHE A 150 6.62 29.73 10.03
CA PHE A 150 6.91 30.91 10.88
C PHE A 150 6.95 30.59 12.38
N ASN A 151 6.63 29.34 12.74
CA ASN A 151 6.72 28.84 14.11
C ASN A 151 7.39 27.47 14.05
N GLN A 152 8.64 27.42 14.50
CA GLN A 152 9.48 26.24 14.40
C GLN A 152 8.93 25.09 15.24
N THR A 153 9.10 23.86 14.76
CA THR A 153 8.99 22.67 15.61
C THR A 153 10.29 22.47 16.37
N GLU A 154 10.30 21.59 17.36
CA GLU A 154 11.49 21.20 18.12
C GLU A 154 12.64 20.63 17.26
N TYR A 155 12.34 20.13 16.05
CA TYR A 155 13.33 19.63 15.08
C TYR A 155 13.94 20.69 14.15
N MET A 156 13.50 21.96 14.25
CA MET A 156 13.89 23.04 13.33
C MET A 156 14.73 24.12 14.02
N GLY A 157 15.45 24.91 13.22
CA GLY A 157 16.23 26.06 13.69
C GLY A 157 17.73 25.84 13.61
N PHE A 158 18.50 26.75 14.20
CA PHE A 158 19.94 26.56 14.30
C PHE A 158 20.21 25.36 15.21
N PRO A 159 21.07 24.42 14.82
CA PRO A 159 21.29 23.20 15.58
C PRO A 159 21.92 23.46 16.95
N THR A 160 21.35 22.83 17.98
CA THR A 160 21.90 22.74 19.33
C THR A 160 22.10 21.27 19.72
N ASP A 161 22.73 21.01 20.87
CA ASP A 161 22.89 19.65 21.39
C ASP A 161 21.52 18.98 21.62
N GLU A 162 20.52 19.75 22.06
CA GLU A 162 19.15 19.28 22.24
C GLU A 162 18.48 18.92 20.91
N THR A 163 18.60 19.77 19.89
CA THR A 163 18.05 19.47 18.55
C THR A 163 18.76 18.27 17.92
N ASP A 164 20.08 18.16 18.06
CA ASP A 164 20.84 17.00 17.58
C ASP A 164 20.40 15.72 18.28
N LYS A 165 20.16 15.78 19.59
CA LYS A 165 19.61 14.64 20.33
C LYS A 165 18.22 14.26 19.82
N LEU A 166 17.32 15.21 19.61
CA LEU A 166 15.98 14.94 19.08
C LEU A 166 16.04 14.21 17.74
N TRP A 167 16.90 14.66 16.83
CA TRP A 167 17.10 13.98 15.54
C TRP A 167 17.72 12.58 15.71
N SER A 168 18.74 12.44 16.54
CA SER A 168 19.40 11.15 16.78
C SER A 168 18.46 10.12 17.43
N ASP A 169 17.60 10.56 18.35
CA ASP A 169 16.60 9.74 19.03
C ASP A 169 15.53 9.19 18.07
N LEU A 170 15.45 9.69 16.83
CA LEU A 170 14.53 9.14 15.83
C LEU A 170 15.00 7.78 15.28
N TYR A 171 16.31 7.54 15.19
CA TYR A 171 16.88 6.41 14.42
C TYR A 171 18.09 5.70 15.04
N ASN A 172 18.70 6.17 16.15
CA ASN A 172 19.93 5.56 16.71
C ASN A 172 19.82 4.08 17.12
N PHE A 173 18.60 3.56 17.25
CA PHE A 173 18.32 2.14 17.52
C PHE A 173 18.03 1.34 16.23
N GLY A 174 18.34 1.91 15.06
CA GLY A 174 17.80 1.45 13.78
C GLY A 174 18.31 0.09 13.31
N ILE A 175 19.50 -0.32 13.74
CA ILE A 175 20.05 -1.65 13.43
C ILE A 175 19.46 -2.65 14.44
N SER A 176 18.70 -3.60 13.92
CA SER A 176 17.98 -4.60 14.69
C SER A 176 18.57 -5.99 14.47
N THR A 177 18.39 -6.87 15.47
CA THR A 177 18.68 -8.30 15.34
C THR A 177 17.41 -9.09 15.13
N ILE A 178 17.48 -10.07 14.23
CA ILE A 178 16.40 -11.03 13.96
C ILE A 178 16.90 -12.47 14.09
N THR A 179 15.96 -13.38 14.21
CA THR A 179 16.23 -14.81 14.22
C THR A 179 16.56 -15.32 12.81
N GLU A 180 17.22 -16.47 12.74
CA GLU A 180 17.50 -17.16 11.48
C GLU A 180 16.22 -17.47 10.68
N ASP A 181 15.14 -17.85 11.36
CA ASP A 181 13.85 -18.17 10.72
C ASP A 181 13.15 -16.92 10.14
N GLU A 182 13.37 -15.75 10.72
CA GLU A 182 12.93 -14.47 10.14
C GLU A 182 13.84 -14.08 8.96
N ALA A 183 15.16 -14.25 9.09
CA ALA A 183 16.11 -13.94 8.03
C ALA A 183 15.85 -14.74 6.75
N LYS A 184 15.49 -16.03 6.87
CA LYS A 184 15.14 -16.90 5.74
C LYS A 184 13.89 -16.46 4.96
N LYS A 185 13.04 -15.60 5.55
CA LYS A 185 11.82 -15.09 4.90
C LYS A 185 12.04 -13.77 4.18
N LEU A 186 13.19 -13.13 4.37
CA LEU A 186 13.51 -11.88 3.68
C LEU A 186 13.62 -12.10 2.17
N HIS A 187 13.20 -11.10 1.41
CA HIS A 187 13.32 -11.14 -0.05
C HIS A 187 14.80 -11.06 -0.48
N THR A 188 15.53 -10.11 0.11
CA THR A 188 16.98 -9.99 -0.02
C THR A 188 17.62 -10.59 1.22
N PRO A 189 18.54 -11.57 1.09
CA PRO A 189 19.14 -12.24 2.23
C PRO A 189 20.08 -11.30 3.01
N THR A 190 20.35 -11.65 4.27
CA THR A 190 21.27 -10.92 5.15
C THR A 190 22.22 -11.88 5.85
N ILE A 191 23.26 -11.34 6.49
CA ILE A 191 24.32 -12.09 7.17
C ILE A 191 24.10 -12.16 8.70
N PRO A 192 24.60 -13.21 9.36
CA PRO A 192 24.66 -13.26 10.81
C PRO A 192 25.76 -12.36 11.35
N ILE A 193 25.61 -11.88 12.60
CA ILE A 193 26.73 -11.31 13.35
C ILE A 193 27.73 -12.44 13.59
N PHE A 194 28.98 -12.23 13.19
CA PHE A 194 30.05 -13.22 13.35
C PHE A 194 30.13 -13.74 14.79
N GLY A 195 30.20 -15.06 14.93
CA GLY A 195 30.23 -15.73 16.24
C GLY A 195 28.87 -15.84 16.96
N THR A 196 27.76 -15.44 16.33
CA THR A 196 26.42 -15.51 16.93
C THR A 196 25.41 -16.22 16.01
N LYS A 197 24.18 -16.41 16.51
CA LYS A 197 23.01 -16.87 15.72
C LYS A 197 22.02 -15.74 15.39
N LYS A 198 22.42 -14.48 15.60
CA LYS A 198 21.58 -13.31 15.34
C LYS A 198 21.93 -12.73 13.99
N TYR A 199 20.92 -12.33 13.23
CA TYR A 199 21.07 -11.72 11.92
C TYR A 199 20.80 -10.22 11.99
N LEU A 200 21.55 -9.43 11.23
CA LEU A 200 21.40 -7.97 11.21
C LEU A 200 20.41 -7.55 10.14
N ILE A 201 19.53 -6.61 10.48
CA ILE A 201 18.74 -5.85 9.52
C ILE A 201 18.60 -4.40 9.98
N GLN A 202 18.22 -3.54 9.05
CA GLN A 202 17.73 -2.20 9.34
C GLN A 202 16.39 -2.02 8.64
N LEU A 203 15.41 -1.41 9.32
CA LEU A 203 14.22 -0.94 8.61
C LEU A 203 14.57 0.33 7.84
N ASP A 204 14.10 0.43 6.60
CA ASP A 204 14.50 1.50 5.66
C ASP A 204 14.21 2.92 6.19
N VAL A 205 13.12 3.10 6.95
CA VAL A 205 12.78 4.38 7.58
C VAL A 205 13.90 4.93 8.49
N TRP A 206 14.75 4.07 9.08
CA TRP A 206 15.89 4.52 9.89
C TRP A 206 17.04 5.01 9.02
N HIS A 207 17.26 4.37 7.88
CA HIS A 207 18.21 4.83 6.87
C HIS A 207 17.75 6.17 6.29
N GLU A 208 16.49 6.28 5.87
CA GLU A 208 15.89 7.53 5.38
C GLU A 208 16.03 8.70 6.37
N LEU A 209 15.76 8.46 7.66
CA LEU A 209 15.87 9.49 8.71
C LEU A 209 17.32 9.87 9.01
N HIS A 210 18.25 8.91 8.96
CA HIS A 210 19.68 9.16 9.05
C HIS A 210 20.15 10.05 7.87
N CYS A 211 19.80 9.66 6.63
CA CYS A 211 20.08 10.42 5.42
C CYS A 211 19.54 11.86 5.51
N LEU A 212 18.29 12.03 5.94
CA LEU A 212 17.67 13.35 6.10
C LEU A 212 18.39 14.19 7.16
N ASN A 213 18.78 13.59 8.28
CA ASN A 213 19.52 14.28 9.33
C ASN A 213 20.91 14.70 8.86
N ASP A 214 21.60 13.86 8.10
CA ASP A 214 22.93 14.20 7.59
C ASP A 214 22.85 15.31 6.53
N LEU A 215 21.87 15.28 5.63
CA LEU A 215 21.58 16.41 4.74
C LEU A 215 21.25 17.69 5.50
N ARG A 216 20.47 17.60 6.59
CA ARG A 216 20.20 18.76 7.46
C ARG A 216 21.49 19.36 8.01
N LYS A 217 22.45 18.54 8.47
CA LYS A 217 23.74 19.02 9.01
C LYS A 217 24.54 19.80 7.98
N THR A 218 24.48 19.42 6.70
CA THR A 218 25.20 20.13 5.61
C THR A 218 24.83 21.60 5.48
N LEU A 219 23.63 21.98 5.95
CA LEU A 219 23.12 23.36 5.90
C LEU A 219 23.70 24.27 6.99
N TYR A 220 24.45 23.72 7.95
CA TYR A 220 25.00 24.45 9.10
C TYR A 220 26.52 24.22 9.26
N PRO A 221 27.33 24.66 8.28
CA PRO A 221 28.78 24.47 8.30
C PRO A 221 29.48 25.12 9.51
N GLU A 222 28.84 26.10 10.16
CA GLU A 222 29.35 26.74 11.37
C GLU A 222 29.40 25.78 12.57
N ARG A 223 28.55 24.75 12.60
CA ARG A 223 28.53 23.73 13.65
C ARG A 223 29.18 22.43 13.19
N TYR A 224 28.90 21.97 11.97
CA TYR A 224 29.39 20.69 11.46
C TYR A 224 30.56 20.91 10.50
N THR A 225 31.70 21.35 11.03
CA THR A 225 32.84 21.79 10.23
C THR A 225 33.47 20.69 9.37
N MET A 226 33.36 19.42 9.79
CA MET A 226 33.90 18.27 9.06
C MET A 226 32.87 17.64 8.11
N ASP A 227 31.58 17.76 8.44
CA ASP A 227 30.47 17.08 7.77
C ASP A 227 29.53 18.09 7.09
N SER A 228 30.10 19.05 6.36
CA SER A 228 29.33 20.09 5.66
C SER A 228 29.92 20.43 4.31
N LEU A 229 29.16 21.14 3.48
CA LEU A 229 29.60 21.56 2.15
C LEU A 229 30.90 22.38 2.20
N ASP A 230 31.19 23.05 3.32
CA ASP A 230 32.40 23.84 3.48
C ASP A 230 33.66 22.96 3.57
N SER A 231 33.57 21.76 4.14
CA SER A 231 34.71 20.82 4.21
C SER A 231 35.10 20.25 2.84
N LEU A 232 34.19 20.34 1.86
CA LEU A 232 34.39 19.85 0.50
C LEU A 232 34.85 20.93 -0.48
N LYS A 233 35.05 22.18 -0.04
CA LYS A 233 35.47 23.27 -0.95
C LYS A 233 36.93 23.12 -1.35
N PHE A 234 37.19 23.20 -2.65
CA PHE A 234 38.52 23.49 -3.18
C PHE A 234 38.99 24.90 -2.75
N PRO A 235 40.30 25.19 -2.81
CA PRO A 235 40.84 26.52 -2.51
C PRO A 235 40.23 27.66 -3.34
N ASN A 236 39.68 27.36 -4.52
CA ASN A 236 39.00 28.32 -5.39
C ASN A 236 37.52 28.58 -5.00
N GLY A 237 37.03 27.96 -3.92
CA GLY A 237 35.67 28.10 -3.41
C GLY A 237 34.62 27.21 -4.07
N THR A 238 34.99 26.39 -5.05
CA THR A 238 34.06 25.41 -5.68
C THR A 238 33.96 24.12 -4.86
N ILE A 239 32.81 23.46 -4.89
CA ILE A 239 32.57 22.19 -4.18
C ILE A 239 33.21 21.03 -4.96
N ASN A 240 34.07 20.26 -4.30
CA ASN A 240 34.56 18.98 -4.77
C ASN A 240 33.47 17.92 -4.63
N ARG A 241 32.99 17.40 -5.76
CA ARG A 241 31.91 16.41 -5.82
C ARG A 241 32.43 14.97 -6.00
N ASP A 242 33.74 14.81 -6.15
CA ASP A 242 34.37 13.50 -6.37
C ASP A 242 34.75 12.81 -5.05
N THR A 243 34.30 13.35 -3.90
CA THR A 243 34.54 12.79 -2.57
C THR A 243 33.48 11.76 -2.20
N ASP A 244 33.85 10.80 -1.35
CA ASP A 244 32.90 9.79 -0.85
C ASP A 244 31.77 10.42 -0.04
N MET A 245 32.05 11.49 0.69
CA MET A 245 31.04 12.25 1.43
C MET A 245 29.99 12.87 0.49
N PHE A 246 30.41 13.46 -0.64
CA PHE A 246 29.46 14.02 -1.60
C PHE A 246 28.62 12.92 -2.25
N ARG A 247 29.24 11.80 -2.64
CA ARG A 247 28.53 10.61 -3.17
C ARG A 247 27.51 10.08 -2.17
N HIS A 248 27.87 10.04 -0.89
CA HIS A 248 26.97 9.63 0.18
C HIS A 248 25.74 10.55 0.27
N TRP A 249 25.91 11.88 0.18
CA TRP A 249 24.79 12.81 0.17
C TRP A 249 23.92 12.70 -1.09
N ASP A 250 24.52 12.49 -2.26
CA ASP A 250 23.75 12.24 -3.50
C ASP A 250 22.93 10.95 -3.39
N HIS A 251 23.51 9.88 -2.82
CA HIS A 251 22.79 8.64 -2.50
C HIS A 251 21.65 8.89 -1.49
N CYS A 252 21.90 9.66 -0.43
CA CYS A 252 20.90 10.04 0.57
C CYS A 252 19.68 10.72 -0.09
N ILE A 253 19.93 11.66 -1.01
CA ILE A 253 18.87 12.35 -1.76
C ILE A 253 18.07 11.35 -2.60
N ASP A 254 18.73 10.42 -3.28
CA ASP A 254 18.04 9.43 -4.11
C ASP A 254 17.24 8.42 -3.27
N SER A 255 17.80 7.92 -2.16
CA SER A 255 17.10 7.02 -1.23
C SER A 255 15.81 7.66 -0.70
N ILE A 256 15.88 8.92 -0.25
CA ILE A 256 14.69 9.65 0.22
C ILE A 256 13.69 9.87 -0.93
N ARG A 257 14.16 10.19 -2.15
CA ARG A 257 13.28 10.31 -3.32
C ARG A 257 12.55 9.00 -3.60
N GLN A 258 13.24 7.87 -3.60
CA GLN A 258 12.66 6.55 -3.82
C GLN A 258 11.61 6.22 -2.74
N ALA A 259 11.91 6.47 -1.47
CA ALA A 259 10.98 6.29 -0.36
C ALA A 259 9.71 7.13 -0.51
N LEU A 260 9.84 8.42 -0.83
CA LEU A 260 8.70 9.32 -1.05
C LEU A 260 7.81 8.87 -2.22
N MET A 261 8.41 8.33 -3.29
CA MET A 261 7.65 7.79 -4.42
C MET A 261 6.98 6.45 -4.09
N CYS A 262 7.64 5.60 -3.31
CA CYS A 262 7.10 4.31 -2.87
C CYS A 262 5.91 4.50 -1.91
N HIS A 263 5.99 5.50 -1.03
CA HIS A 263 4.96 5.84 -0.05
C HIS A 263 4.09 7.03 -0.45
N ALA A 264 3.96 7.30 -1.75
CA ALA A 264 3.31 8.49 -2.31
C ALA A 264 2.00 8.87 -1.59
N ASP A 265 2.08 9.94 -0.78
CA ASP A 265 0.95 10.42 0.01
C ASP A 265 0.00 11.25 -0.86
N VAL A 266 -1.23 10.76 -1.00
CA VAL A 266 -2.28 11.39 -1.80
C VAL A 266 -3.14 12.38 -1.01
N SER A 267 -2.77 12.68 0.24
CA SER A 267 -3.46 13.66 1.07
C SER A 267 -3.40 15.05 0.42
N PRO A 268 -4.56 15.69 0.14
CA PRO A 268 -4.56 16.94 -0.61
C PRO A 268 -4.03 18.09 0.22
N ILE A 269 -3.29 19.00 -0.44
CA ILE A 269 -2.91 20.31 0.10
C ILE A 269 -3.89 21.34 -0.47
N PRO A 270 -4.92 21.76 0.28
CA PRO A 270 -5.88 22.74 -0.22
C PRO A 270 -5.27 24.14 -0.27
N PHE A 271 -5.80 25.00 -1.13
CA PHE A 271 -5.33 26.38 -1.26
C PHE A 271 -6.25 27.39 -0.53
N HIS A 272 -5.71 28.55 -0.18
CA HIS A 272 -6.44 29.64 0.47
C HIS A 272 -5.85 31.02 0.14
N ILE A 273 -6.61 32.08 0.38
CA ILE A 273 -6.09 33.45 0.31
C ILE A 273 -5.21 33.72 1.54
N ASN A 274 -4.01 34.26 1.34
CA ASN A 274 -3.13 34.60 2.45
C ASN A 274 -3.66 35.79 3.25
N VAL A 275 -4.22 35.53 4.44
CA VAL A 275 -4.67 36.58 5.36
C VAL A 275 -3.55 36.86 6.39
N PRO A 276 -3.30 38.13 6.78
CA PRO A 276 -4.04 39.35 6.44
C PRO A 276 -3.58 40.05 5.15
N ALA A 277 -2.54 39.56 4.47
CA ALA A 277 -1.96 40.25 3.32
C ALA A 277 -2.91 40.40 2.11
N ARG A 278 -3.86 39.47 1.91
CA ARG A 278 -4.87 39.41 0.83
C ARG A 278 -4.28 39.62 -0.56
N LYS A 279 -3.13 39.00 -0.82
CA LYS A 279 -2.29 39.27 -2.02
C LYS A 279 -2.07 38.05 -2.93
N GLY A 280 -2.50 36.87 -2.52
CA GLY A 280 -2.39 35.68 -3.38
C GLY A 280 -3.06 34.45 -2.80
N ILE A 281 -3.07 33.39 -3.62
CA ILE A 281 -3.57 32.06 -3.31
C ILE A 281 -2.37 31.20 -2.92
N PHE A 282 -2.40 30.62 -1.71
CA PHE A 282 -1.29 29.87 -1.12
C PHE A 282 -1.76 28.51 -0.61
N PRO A 283 -0.89 27.48 -0.62
CA PRO A 283 -1.22 26.17 -0.08
C PRO A 283 -1.38 26.22 1.45
N ARG A 284 -2.28 25.38 1.98
CA ARG A 284 -2.40 25.09 3.41
C ARG A 284 -1.53 23.88 3.73
N LEU A 285 -0.28 24.14 4.12
CA LEU A 285 0.69 23.08 4.41
C LEU A 285 0.39 22.28 5.68
N ALA A 286 -0.43 22.82 6.59
CA ALA A 286 -0.96 22.08 7.74
C ALA A 286 -2.21 21.29 7.33
N THR A 287 -2.02 20.19 6.62
CA THR A 287 -3.10 19.28 6.20
C THR A 287 -3.09 18.00 7.03
N THR A 288 -4.12 17.18 6.85
CA THR A 288 -4.29 15.90 7.55
C THR A 288 -3.85 14.76 6.66
N HIS A 289 -3.08 13.86 7.25
CA HIS A 289 -2.51 12.69 6.60
C HIS A 289 -2.95 11.42 7.31
N THR A 290 -2.88 10.28 6.64
CA THR A 290 -2.91 8.96 7.27
C THR A 290 -1.50 8.45 7.36
N CYS A 291 -1.01 8.19 8.57
CA CYS A 291 0.37 7.78 8.82
C CYS A 291 0.41 6.43 9.52
N ARG A 292 1.49 5.67 9.31
CA ARG A 292 1.80 4.55 10.22
C ARG A 292 2.07 5.10 11.62
N ASN A 293 1.73 4.34 12.65
CA ASN A 293 2.03 4.68 14.04
C ASN A 293 3.54 4.54 14.25
N PHE A 294 4.26 5.64 14.07
CA PHE A 294 5.71 5.68 14.13
C PHE A 294 6.25 5.14 15.46
N THR A 295 5.60 5.46 16.58
CA THR A 295 6.00 4.99 17.92
C THR A 295 6.01 3.48 18.03
N LYS A 296 5.03 2.77 17.44
CA LYS A 296 4.97 1.30 17.45
C LYS A 296 6.15 0.67 16.71
N ILE A 297 6.54 1.27 15.59
CA ILE A 297 7.68 0.83 14.79
C ILE A 297 9.00 1.11 15.55
N GLN A 298 9.09 2.26 16.22
CA GLN A 298 10.24 2.57 17.08
C GLN A 298 10.35 1.61 18.27
N GLU A 299 9.24 1.29 18.94
CA GLU A 299 9.19 0.33 20.04
C GLU A 299 9.71 -1.04 19.60
N TRP A 300 9.20 -1.55 18.47
CA TRP A 300 9.67 -2.81 17.89
C TRP A 300 11.18 -2.82 17.61
N ALA A 301 11.72 -1.72 17.07
CA ALA A 301 13.14 -1.60 16.76
C ALA A 301 14.00 -1.50 18.03
N ARG A 302 13.55 -0.74 19.05
CA ARG A 302 14.26 -0.63 20.34
C ARG A 302 14.34 -1.96 21.07
N GLU A 303 13.27 -2.75 21.07
CA GLU A 303 13.26 -4.09 21.68
C GLU A 303 14.24 -5.07 21.00
N ARG A 304 14.54 -4.83 19.72
CA ARG A 304 15.41 -5.68 18.90
C ARG A 304 16.74 -5.05 18.59
N PHE A 305 17.06 -3.91 19.22
CA PHE A 305 18.28 -3.17 18.95
C PHE A 305 19.51 -4.08 19.05
N ALA A 306 20.36 -4.03 18.03
CA ALA A 306 21.53 -4.91 17.95
C ALA A 306 22.54 -4.66 19.08
N GLY A 307 22.52 -3.47 19.69
CA GLY A 307 23.50 -3.07 20.68
C GLY A 307 24.88 -2.90 20.05
N GLU A 308 25.93 -3.14 20.82
CA GLU A 308 27.29 -3.16 20.32
C GLU A 308 27.59 -4.50 19.67
N TRP A 309 28.08 -4.44 18.43
CA TRP A 309 28.55 -5.58 17.66
C TRP A 309 29.79 -5.16 16.87
N ARG A 310 30.59 -6.14 16.48
CA ARG A 310 31.85 -5.88 15.79
C ARG A 310 31.61 -5.71 14.30
N VAL A 311 31.77 -4.48 13.83
CA VAL A 311 31.66 -4.10 12.42
C VAL A 311 32.87 -4.57 11.63
N GLU A 312 34.07 -4.38 12.18
CA GLU A 312 35.33 -4.72 11.53
C GLU A 312 35.74 -6.16 11.85
N LEU A 313 35.75 -7.00 10.81
CA LEU A 313 36.20 -8.39 10.87
C LEU A 313 37.66 -8.50 10.45
N GLU A 314 38.39 -9.46 11.04
CA GLU A 314 39.69 -9.84 10.50
C GLU A 314 39.49 -10.49 9.12
N PRO A 315 40.47 -10.41 8.20
CA PRO A 315 40.29 -10.90 6.82
C PRO A 315 39.85 -12.36 6.72
N GLU A 316 40.36 -13.23 7.60
CA GLU A 316 39.99 -14.66 7.64
C GLU A 316 38.53 -14.86 8.10
N GLU A 317 38.05 -14.02 9.01
CA GLU A 317 36.67 -14.06 9.50
C GLU A 317 35.70 -13.53 8.44
N ALA A 318 36.08 -12.45 7.74
CA ALA A 318 35.33 -11.93 6.61
C ALA A 318 35.22 -12.98 5.49
N GLN A 319 36.34 -13.65 5.15
CA GLN A 319 36.34 -14.73 4.17
C GLN A 319 35.45 -15.89 4.60
N TYR A 320 35.48 -16.28 5.88
CA TYR A 320 34.57 -17.30 6.41
C TYR A 320 33.10 -16.91 6.24
N VAL A 321 32.73 -15.64 6.50
CA VAL A 321 31.35 -15.17 6.28
C VAL A 321 30.99 -15.23 4.80
N ILE A 322 31.86 -14.77 3.90
CA ILE A 322 31.66 -14.84 2.44
C ILE A 322 31.42 -16.28 1.99
N ASP A 323 32.26 -17.22 2.43
CA ASP A 323 32.20 -18.62 2.02
C ASP A 323 30.96 -19.36 2.55
N THR A 324 30.40 -18.89 3.68
CA THR A 324 29.29 -19.56 4.38
C THR A 324 27.93 -18.88 4.22
N ALA A 325 27.87 -17.65 3.71
CA ALA A 325 26.63 -16.89 3.56
C ALA A 325 25.59 -17.58 2.64
N GLY A 326 26.06 -18.34 1.64
CA GLY A 326 25.17 -19.06 0.71
C GLY A 326 24.52 -18.17 -0.35
N PHE A 327 24.95 -16.92 -0.48
CA PHE A 327 24.57 -15.96 -1.52
C PHE A 327 25.76 -15.04 -1.85
N SER A 328 25.75 -14.42 -3.03
CA SER A 328 26.84 -13.53 -3.44
C SER A 328 26.93 -12.30 -2.54
N GLN A 329 28.16 -11.91 -2.19
CA GLN A 329 28.47 -10.64 -1.51
C GLN A 329 28.91 -9.55 -2.51
N ASP A 330 28.73 -9.78 -3.82
CA ASP A 330 28.99 -8.77 -4.83
C ASP A 330 28.11 -7.53 -4.58
N PRO A 331 28.67 -6.31 -4.72
CA PRO A 331 27.85 -5.11 -4.69
C PRO A 331 26.87 -5.10 -5.87
N GLU A 332 25.65 -4.60 -5.63
CA GLU A 332 24.66 -4.42 -6.70
C GLU A 332 25.02 -3.25 -7.62
N GLU A 333 25.84 -2.32 -7.15
CA GLU A 333 26.30 -1.15 -7.90
C GLU A 333 27.57 -1.44 -8.69
N ASP A 334 27.69 -0.80 -9.85
CA ASP A 334 28.91 -0.84 -10.64
C ASP A 334 30.00 0.02 -9.99
N ILE A 335 30.80 -0.61 -9.14
CA ILE A 335 31.95 0.00 -8.49
C ILE A 335 33.24 -0.13 -9.32
N GLN A 336 33.14 -0.09 -10.66
CA GLN A 336 34.27 -0.33 -11.55
C GLN A 336 35.46 0.61 -11.44
N PHE A 337 35.23 1.79 -10.88
CA PHE A 337 36.30 2.73 -10.61
C PHE A 337 37.20 2.33 -9.43
N LEU A 338 36.79 1.39 -8.55
CA LEU A 338 37.58 0.97 -7.38
C LEU A 338 38.61 -0.12 -7.68
N TYR A 339 38.66 -0.65 -8.90
CA TYR A 339 39.48 -1.83 -9.23
C TYR A 339 40.97 -1.60 -8.99
N ASP A 340 41.46 -0.38 -9.22
CA ASP A 340 42.87 -0.02 -9.03
C ASP A 340 43.29 -0.09 -7.56
N LEU A 341 42.35 -0.01 -6.62
CA LEU A 341 42.62 -0.13 -5.18
C LEU A 341 42.72 -1.59 -4.72
N PHE A 342 42.19 -2.53 -5.51
CA PHE A 342 42.08 -3.95 -5.16
C PHE A 342 42.48 -4.85 -6.35
N PRO A 343 43.74 -4.78 -6.79
CA PRO A 343 44.20 -5.55 -7.94
C PRO A 343 44.08 -7.06 -7.69
N GLY A 344 43.46 -7.78 -8.64
CA GLY A 344 43.30 -9.23 -8.61
C GLY A 344 42.10 -9.76 -7.83
N ASP A 345 41.30 -8.89 -7.21
CA ASP A 345 40.09 -9.29 -6.51
C ASP A 345 38.97 -9.69 -7.49
N LYS A 346 38.24 -10.77 -7.20
CA LYS A 346 37.23 -11.39 -8.09
C LYS A 346 35.80 -10.85 -7.92
N PHE A 347 35.54 -9.99 -6.94
CA PHE A 347 34.28 -9.21 -6.85
C PHE A 347 34.10 -8.25 -8.03
N PHE A 348 35.17 -8.10 -8.78
CA PHE A 348 35.40 -7.15 -9.83
C PHE A 348 35.39 -7.88 -11.20
N LYS A 349 34.35 -7.62 -12.01
CA LYS A 349 34.13 -8.09 -13.39
C LYS A 349 35.39 -8.17 -14.25
N TYR A 350 36.18 -7.10 -14.36
CA TYR A 350 37.44 -7.12 -15.12
C TYR A 350 38.34 -8.31 -14.73
N TRP A 351 38.55 -8.55 -13.43
CA TRP A 351 39.39 -9.63 -12.93
C TRP A 351 38.71 -11.01 -12.99
N ARG A 352 37.37 -11.07 -12.97
CA ARG A 352 36.64 -12.31 -13.30
C ARG A 352 36.87 -12.75 -14.75
N GLU A 353 36.91 -11.78 -15.66
CA GLU A 353 37.06 -12.00 -17.10
C GLU A 353 38.53 -12.09 -17.54
N HIS A 354 39.46 -11.51 -16.77
CA HIS A 354 40.90 -11.51 -17.00
C HIS A 354 41.64 -12.06 -15.76
N PRO A 355 41.60 -13.38 -15.52
CA PRO A 355 42.22 -13.97 -14.34
C PRO A 355 43.70 -13.62 -14.28
N TYR A 356 44.14 -13.05 -13.15
CA TYR A 356 45.54 -12.73 -12.93
C TYR A 356 46.36 -14.02 -12.84
N ASN A 357 47.22 -14.27 -13.83
CA ASN A 357 48.01 -15.50 -13.95
C ASN A 357 49.34 -15.46 -13.17
N GLY A 358 49.53 -14.51 -12.26
CA GLY A 358 50.69 -14.47 -11.36
C GLY A 358 52.05 -14.27 -12.06
N GLY A 359 52.08 -13.72 -13.27
CA GLY A 359 53.30 -13.52 -14.05
C GLY A 359 53.37 -12.14 -14.68
N ASP A 360 54.45 -11.43 -14.36
CA ASP A 360 55.00 -10.20 -14.95
C ASP A 360 54.18 -8.90 -14.83
N GLY A 361 54.51 -8.14 -13.77
CA GLY A 361 54.82 -6.71 -13.86
C GLY A 361 53.66 -5.71 -13.94
N LEU A 362 53.41 -5.04 -12.82
CA LEU A 362 53.33 -3.58 -12.79
C LEU A 362 54.54 -3.04 -12.03
#